data_AF-A0A9E5NI33-F1
#
_entry.id   AF-A0A9E5NI33-F1
#
_cell.length_a   1.000
_cell.length_b   1.000
_cell.length_c   1.000
_cell.angle_alpha   90.00
_cell.angle_beta   90.00
_cell.angle_gamma   90.00
#
_symmetry.space_group_name_H-M   'P 1'
#
loop_
_entity.id
_entity.type
_entity.pdbx_description
1 polymer ?
#
loop_
_entity_poly.entity_id
_entity_poly.type
_entity_poly.pdbx_seq_one_letter_code
_entity_poly.pdbx_strand_id
1 'polypeptide(L)'
;MGKQVQASTRRELLRFIARLLVIWGIAVAMLLLMAWLLPGVSVDSLLTAVIAVAAIGLVNALLWPVLSYLVLPFAVFAFGLPSLVLNAVLIQLASALVEGLDVARQRDAILLTLGLTAINTIVSSLPTIDDDNSYYRNVVQQRIKRRKKPVETDVPGVLFLEMDGLARPALERALHQGYMPTLAAGLPSVQPLIVLAS
;
A
#
# COMPACT_ATOMS: atom_id res chain seq x y z
N MET A 1 16.90 -5.85 -31.76
CA MET A 1 16.38 -5.13 -30.57
C MET A 1 15.05 -5.69 -30.01
N GLY A 2 14.19 -6.34 -30.80
CA GLY A 2 12.86 -6.82 -30.34
C GLY A 2 12.81 -8.02 -29.38
N LYS A 3 13.74 -8.99 -29.45
CA LYS A 3 13.73 -10.18 -28.57
C LYS A 3 13.99 -9.87 -27.08
N GLN A 4 14.75 -8.80 -26.79
CA GLN A 4 15.07 -8.37 -25.42
C GLN A 4 13.88 -7.68 -24.75
N VAL A 5 13.14 -6.85 -25.48
CA VAL A 5 11.92 -6.18 -24.98
C VAL A 5 10.82 -7.21 -24.69
N GLN A 6 10.61 -8.16 -25.61
CA GLN A 6 9.55 -9.18 -25.48
C GLN A 6 9.78 -10.14 -24.29
N ALA A 7 11.04 -10.44 -23.98
CA ALA A 7 11.41 -11.27 -22.82
C ALA A 7 11.16 -10.56 -21.48
N SER A 8 11.31 -9.23 -21.43
CA SER A 8 11.04 -8.43 -20.22
C SER A 8 9.54 -8.35 -19.92
N THR A 9 8.70 -8.06 -20.92
CA THR A 9 7.24 -7.98 -20.78
C THR A 9 6.63 -9.31 -20.34
N ARG A 10 7.09 -10.44 -20.88
CA ARG A 10 6.59 -11.76 -20.46
C ARG A 10 6.90 -12.06 -19.00
N ARG A 11 8.10 -11.71 -18.51
CA ARG A 11 8.48 -11.91 -17.10
C ARG A 11 7.69 -11.00 -16.16
N GLU A 12 7.34 -9.80 -16.59
CA GLU A 12 6.46 -8.89 -15.84
C GLU A 12 5.04 -9.43 -15.74
N LEU A 13 4.46 -9.86 -16.87
CA LEU A 13 3.13 -10.48 -16.90
C LEU A 13 3.06 -11.75 -16.04
N LEU A 14 4.06 -12.63 -16.13
CA LEU A 14 4.12 -13.84 -15.31
C LEU A 14 4.20 -13.52 -13.82
N ARG A 15 5.00 -12.52 -13.42
CA ARG A 15 5.06 -12.07 -12.02
C ARG A 15 3.73 -11.47 -11.56
N PHE A 16 3.08 -10.67 -12.40
CA PHE A 16 1.78 -10.10 -12.10
C PHE A 16 0.70 -11.18 -11.92
N ILE A 17 0.61 -12.13 -12.87
CA ILE A 17 -0.34 -13.25 -12.81
C ILE A 17 -0.06 -14.11 -11.57
N ALA A 18 1.20 -14.46 -11.31
CA ALA A 18 1.57 -15.24 -10.12
C ALA A 18 1.14 -14.51 -8.84
N ARG A 19 1.36 -13.20 -8.75
CA ARG A 19 0.92 -12.38 -7.62
C ARG A 19 -0.60 -12.41 -7.46
N LEU A 20 -1.35 -12.25 -8.54
CA LEU A 20 -2.82 -12.33 -8.50
C LEU A 20 -3.29 -13.70 -8.01
N LEU A 21 -2.72 -14.78 -8.53
CA LEU A 21 -3.08 -16.14 -8.13
C LEU A 21 -2.76 -16.41 -6.66
N VAL A 22 -1.63 -15.92 -6.14
CA VAL A 22 -1.27 -16.04 -4.72
C VAL A 22 -2.27 -15.28 -3.84
N ILE A 23 -2.56 -14.01 -4.17
CA ILE A 23 -3.53 -13.20 -3.41
C ILE A 23 -4.91 -13.85 -3.42
N TRP A 24 -5.33 -14.34 -4.59
CA TRP A 24 -6.62 -15.00 -4.75
C TRP A 24 -6.70 -16.32 -3.96
N GLY A 25 -5.65 -17.14 -4.01
CA GLY A 25 -5.55 -18.37 -3.23
C GLY A 25 -5.57 -18.12 -1.72
N ILE A 26 -4.88 -17.07 -1.26
CA ILE A 26 -4.93 -16.62 0.14
C ILE A 26 -6.36 -16.22 0.52
N ALA A 27 -7.04 -15.44 -0.31
CA ALA A 27 -8.42 -15.01 -0.04
C ALA A 27 -9.40 -16.20 0.02
N VAL A 28 -9.23 -17.21 -0.85
CA VAL A 28 -10.01 -18.46 -0.79
C VAL A 28 -9.75 -19.21 0.51
N ALA A 29 -8.48 -19.34 0.92
CA ALA A 29 -8.12 -19.99 2.17
C ALA A 29 -8.71 -19.25 3.39
N MET A 30 -8.67 -17.91 3.39
CA MET A 30 -9.26 -17.09 4.45
C MET A 30 -10.77 -17.25 4.54
N LEU A 31 -11.47 -17.28 3.39
CA LEU A 31 -12.92 -17.48 3.36
C LEU A 31 -13.30 -18.86 3.90
N LEU A 32 -12.60 -19.91 3.48
CA LEU A 32 -12.82 -21.27 3.99
C LEU A 32 -12.54 -21.38 5.49
N LEU A 33 -11.46 -20.75 5.96
CA LEU A 33 -11.13 -20.71 7.39
C LEU A 33 -12.22 -20.00 8.20
N MET A 34 -12.75 -18.89 7.67
CA MET A 34 -13.84 -18.16 8.33
C MET A 34 -15.16 -18.94 8.29
N ALA A 35 -15.48 -19.62 7.19
CA ALA A 35 -16.63 -20.51 7.13
C ALA A 35 -16.54 -21.67 8.13
N TRP A 36 -15.32 -22.16 8.40
CA TRP A 36 -15.09 -23.16 9.45
C TRP A 36 -15.23 -22.58 10.87
N LEU A 37 -14.84 -21.31 11.07
CA LEU A 37 -14.87 -20.65 12.38
C LEU A 37 -16.26 -20.09 12.75
N LEU A 38 -17.03 -19.65 11.77
CA LEU A 38 -18.30 -18.96 11.95
C LEU A 38 -19.46 -19.88 11.56
N PRO A 39 -20.32 -20.32 12.50
CA PRO A 39 -21.41 -21.25 12.19
C PRO A 39 -22.50 -20.65 11.29
N GLY A 40 -22.54 -19.32 11.15
CA GLY A 40 -23.45 -18.62 10.26
C GLY A 40 -22.90 -18.37 8.85
N VAL A 41 -21.74 -18.93 8.50
CA VAL A 41 -21.15 -18.84 7.16
C VAL A 41 -20.88 -20.26 6.66
N SER A 42 -21.48 -20.64 5.55
CA SER A 42 -21.25 -21.96 4.94
C SER A 42 -20.83 -21.85 3.49
N VAL A 43 -19.93 -22.75 3.08
CA VAL A 43 -19.43 -22.84 1.72
C VAL A 43 -19.47 -24.31 1.30
N ASP A 44 -20.24 -24.61 0.25
CA ASP A 44 -20.54 -25.99 -0.13
C ASP A 44 -19.34 -26.76 -0.67
N SER A 45 -18.43 -26.08 -1.36
CA SER A 45 -17.27 -26.72 -1.98
C SER A 45 -16.09 -25.76 -2.17
N LEU A 46 -14.91 -26.32 -2.43
CA LEU A 46 -13.73 -25.53 -2.81
C LEU A 46 -13.99 -24.69 -4.07
N LEU A 47 -14.70 -25.24 -5.06
CA LEU A 47 -15.05 -24.51 -6.27
C LEU A 47 -15.98 -23.33 -5.94
N THR A 48 -16.94 -23.54 -5.05
CA THR A 48 -17.82 -22.47 -4.56
C THR A 48 -17.04 -21.37 -3.86
N ALA A 49 -16.04 -21.71 -3.04
CA ALA A 49 -15.16 -20.72 -2.40
C ALA A 49 -14.38 -19.88 -3.42
N VAL A 50 -13.87 -20.53 -4.47
CA VAL A 50 -13.14 -19.89 -5.56
C VAL A 50 -14.03 -18.89 -6.31
N ILE A 51 -15.25 -19.31 -6.66
CA ILE A 51 -16.24 -18.45 -7.33
C ILE A 51 -16.70 -17.32 -6.39
N ALA A 52 -16.95 -17.62 -5.12
CA ALA A 52 -17.32 -16.65 -4.09
C ALA A 52 -16.30 -15.54 -3.96
N VAL A 53 -15.01 -15.86 -3.83
CA VAL A 53 -13.95 -14.85 -3.74
C VAL A 53 -13.87 -14.01 -5.01
N ALA A 54 -14.05 -14.62 -6.19
CA ALA A 54 -14.11 -13.88 -7.44
C ALA A 54 -15.31 -12.92 -7.48
N ALA A 55 -16.49 -13.35 -7.04
CA ALA A 55 -17.70 -12.52 -6.95
C ALA A 55 -17.55 -11.39 -5.93
N ILE A 56 -17.03 -11.67 -4.73
CA ILE A 56 -16.70 -10.65 -3.71
C ILE A 56 -15.71 -9.63 -4.29
N GLY A 57 -14.67 -10.09 -5.00
CA GLY A 57 -13.71 -9.22 -5.67
C GLY A 57 -14.35 -8.35 -6.74
N LEU A 58 -15.25 -8.90 -7.55
CA LEU A 58 -15.99 -8.18 -8.59
C LEU A 58 -16.94 -7.13 -7.99
N VAL A 59 -17.71 -7.51 -6.98
CA VAL A 59 -18.60 -6.62 -6.24
C VAL A 59 -17.80 -5.46 -5.65
N ASN A 60 -16.67 -5.74 -5.00
CA ASN A 60 -15.78 -4.69 -4.50
C ASN A 60 -15.23 -3.81 -5.61
N ALA A 61 -14.71 -4.39 -6.70
CA ALA A 61 -14.13 -3.62 -7.80
C ALA A 61 -15.13 -2.65 -8.46
N LEU A 62 -16.41 -3.04 -8.52
CA LEU A 62 -17.46 -2.23 -9.14
C LEU A 62 -18.09 -1.23 -8.16
N LEU A 63 -18.43 -1.68 -6.96
CA LEU A 63 -19.24 -0.91 -6.01
C LEU A 63 -18.37 -0.02 -5.12
N TRP A 64 -17.21 -0.48 -4.67
CA TRP A 64 -16.34 0.28 -3.77
C TRP A 64 -16.00 1.71 -4.27
N PRO A 65 -15.69 1.95 -5.56
CA PRO A 65 -15.38 3.31 -6.04
C PRO A 65 -16.51 4.30 -5.81
N VAL A 66 -17.76 3.87 -5.99
CA VAL A 66 -18.95 4.72 -5.82
C VAL A 66 -19.29 4.86 -4.34
N LEU A 67 -19.33 3.75 -3.60
CA LEU A 67 -19.75 3.76 -2.21
C LEU A 67 -18.72 4.39 -1.28
N SER A 68 -17.42 4.27 -1.55
CA SER A 68 -16.38 4.92 -0.75
C SER A 68 -16.51 6.44 -0.76
N TYR A 69 -16.84 7.04 -1.92
CA TYR A 69 -17.10 8.47 -2.01
C TYR A 69 -18.29 8.91 -1.16
N LEU A 70 -19.38 8.13 -1.17
CA LEU A 70 -20.58 8.43 -0.40
C LEU A 70 -20.39 8.19 1.10
N VAL A 71 -19.66 7.13 1.48
CA VAL A 71 -19.48 6.72 2.88
C VAL A 71 -18.42 7.54 3.58
N LEU A 72 -17.41 8.07 2.88
CA LEU A 72 -16.31 8.85 3.47
C LEU A 72 -16.76 9.95 4.46
N PRO A 73 -17.70 10.87 4.15
CA PRO A 73 -18.12 11.89 5.10
C PRO A 73 -18.75 11.30 6.37
N PHE A 74 -19.56 10.25 6.22
CA PHE A 74 -20.17 9.54 7.35
C PHE A 74 -19.15 8.74 8.15
N ALA A 75 -18.15 8.15 7.48
CA ALA A 75 -17.09 7.39 8.12
C ALA A 75 -16.27 8.28 9.05
N VAL A 76 -15.97 9.52 8.68
CA VAL A 76 -15.28 10.47 9.57
C VAL A 76 -16.14 10.81 10.79
N PHE A 77 -17.43 11.08 10.59
CA PHE A 77 -18.34 11.44 11.68
C PHE A 77 -18.62 10.28 12.66
N ALA A 78 -18.71 9.06 12.14
CA ALA A 78 -19.06 7.86 12.90
C ALA A 78 -17.87 6.93 13.16
N PHE A 79 -16.64 7.47 13.15
CA PHE A 79 -15.40 6.74 13.47
C PHE A 79 -15.20 5.44 12.67
N GLY A 80 -15.62 5.42 11.41
CA GLY A 80 -15.47 4.28 10.51
C GLY A 80 -16.50 3.16 10.67
N LEU A 81 -17.47 3.27 11.60
CA LEU A 81 -18.54 2.27 11.75
C LEU A 81 -19.34 2.00 10.46
N PRO A 82 -19.72 3.03 9.66
CA PRO A 82 -20.43 2.81 8.39
C PRO A 82 -19.62 1.95 7.41
N SER A 83 -18.28 2.02 7.44
CA SER A 83 -17.40 1.22 6.59
C SER A 83 -17.48 -0.26 6.93
N LEU A 84 -17.62 -0.63 8.21
CA LEU A 84 -17.79 -2.02 8.63
C LEU A 84 -19.15 -2.58 8.17
N VAL A 85 -20.21 -1.80 8.38
CA VAL A 85 -21.56 -2.17 7.92
C VAL A 85 -21.57 -2.32 6.41
N LEU A 86 -20.93 -1.39 5.68
CA LEU A 86 -20.86 -1.43 4.24
C LEU A 86 -20.14 -2.68 3.73
N ASN A 87 -18.96 -2.99 4.27
CA ASN A 87 -18.24 -4.21 3.87
C ASN A 87 -19.09 -5.46 4.10
N ALA A 88 -19.79 -5.55 5.23
CA ALA A 88 -20.71 -6.66 5.50
C ALA A 88 -21.86 -6.74 4.47
N VAL A 89 -22.44 -5.59 4.07
CA VAL A 89 -23.44 -5.53 3.01
C VAL A 89 -22.87 -6.02 1.68
N LEU A 90 -21.64 -5.63 1.33
CA LEU A 90 -21.00 -6.08 0.08
C LEU A 90 -20.75 -7.60 0.08
N ILE A 91 -20.34 -8.17 1.21
CA ILE A 91 -20.18 -9.63 1.35
C ILE A 91 -21.52 -10.34 1.22
N GLN A 92 -22.58 -9.82 1.85
CA GLN A 92 -23.91 -10.42 1.79
C GLN A 92 -24.53 -10.30 0.39
N LEU A 93 -24.22 -9.21 -0.32
CA LEU A 93 -24.56 -9.07 -1.73
C LEU A 93 -23.82 -10.12 -2.57
N ALA A 94 -22.54 -10.33 -2.32
CA ALA A 94 -21.76 -11.34 -3.03
C ALA A 94 -22.23 -12.77 -2.72
N SER A 95 -22.66 -13.07 -1.50
CA SER A 95 -23.26 -14.38 -1.16
C SER A 95 -24.57 -14.61 -1.91
N ALA A 96 -25.38 -13.56 -2.10
CA ALA A 96 -26.60 -13.65 -2.90
C ALA A 96 -26.35 -13.91 -4.40
N LEU A 97 -25.13 -13.64 -4.91
CA LEU A 97 -24.76 -13.86 -6.30
C LEU A 97 -24.16 -15.25 -6.56
N VAL A 98 -23.78 -15.99 -5.51
CA VAL A 98 -23.04 -17.25 -5.61
C VAL A 98 -23.79 -18.35 -4.91
N GLU A 99 -24.35 -19.27 -5.71
CA GLU A 99 -24.99 -20.47 -5.20
C GLU A 99 -23.98 -21.31 -4.39
N GLY A 100 -24.36 -21.63 -3.14
CA GLY A 100 -23.56 -22.41 -2.20
C GLY A 100 -22.60 -21.60 -1.31
N LEU A 101 -22.64 -20.27 -1.36
CA LEU A 101 -22.12 -19.41 -0.29
C LEU A 101 -23.33 -18.86 0.50
N ASP A 102 -23.52 -19.33 1.73
CA ASP A 102 -24.57 -18.81 2.60
C ASP A 102 -23.96 -18.01 3.76
N VAL A 103 -24.57 -16.86 4.04
CA VAL A 103 -24.22 -15.97 5.13
C VAL A 103 -25.52 -15.61 5.84
N ALA A 104 -25.83 -16.35 6.90
CA ALA A 104 -27.18 -16.45 7.46
C ALA A 104 -27.77 -15.11 7.93
N ARG A 105 -26.95 -14.21 8.50
CA ARG A 105 -27.39 -12.92 9.05
C ARG A 105 -26.36 -11.82 8.82
N GLN A 106 -26.82 -10.57 8.90
CA GLN A 106 -25.96 -9.38 8.88
C GLN A 106 -24.81 -9.45 9.91
N ARG A 107 -25.07 -9.99 11.10
CA ARG A 107 -24.06 -10.15 12.14
C ARG A 107 -22.94 -11.11 11.72
N ASP A 108 -23.29 -12.19 11.03
CA ASP A 108 -22.34 -13.18 10.53
C ASP A 108 -21.48 -12.58 9.41
N ALA A 109 -22.07 -11.73 8.55
CA ALA A 109 -21.33 -10.95 7.55
C ALA A 109 -20.35 -9.93 8.16
N ILE A 110 -20.73 -9.28 9.26
CA ILE A 110 -19.84 -8.36 10.00
C ILE A 110 -18.68 -9.13 10.64
N LEU A 111 -18.96 -10.25 11.29
CA LEU A 111 -17.92 -11.11 11.89
C LEU A 111 -16.96 -11.66 10.82
N LEU A 112 -17.51 -12.09 9.67
CA LEU A 112 -16.73 -12.52 8.52
C LEU A 112 -15.82 -11.39 8.01
N THR A 113 -16.37 -10.18 7.82
CA THR A 113 -15.59 -9.00 7.41
C THR A 113 -14.43 -8.72 8.38
N LEU A 114 -14.73 -8.66 9.68
CA LEU A 114 -13.75 -8.37 10.72
C LEU A 114 -12.66 -9.45 10.77
N GLY A 115 -13.07 -10.71 10.69
CA GLY A 115 -12.18 -11.86 10.67
C GLY A 115 -11.27 -11.87 9.46
N LEU A 116 -11.82 -11.69 8.26
CA LEU A 116 -11.04 -11.57 7.02
C LEU A 116 -10.05 -10.40 7.10
N THR A 117 -10.47 -9.25 7.64
CA THR A 117 -9.59 -8.08 7.83
C THR A 117 -8.45 -8.38 8.81
N ALA A 118 -8.75 -9.05 9.93
CA ALA A 118 -7.75 -9.42 10.93
C ALA A 118 -6.73 -10.41 10.36
N ILE A 119 -7.20 -11.48 9.70
CA ILE A 119 -6.29 -12.46 9.07
C ILE A 119 -5.48 -11.78 7.97
N ASN A 120 -6.10 -10.94 7.13
CA ASN A 120 -5.38 -10.22 6.08
C ASN A 120 -4.31 -9.28 6.65
N THR A 121 -4.57 -8.64 7.78
CA THR A 121 -3.58 -7.81 8.47
C THR A 121 -2.39 -8.63 8.95
N ILE A 122 -2.64 -9.80 9.56
CA ILE A 122 -1.59 -10.72 10.01
C ILE A 122 -0.80 -11.25 8.81
N VAL A 123 -1.47 -11.73 7.76
CA VAL A 123 -0.83 -12.27 6.56
C VAL A 123 -0.04 -11.19 5.82
N SER A 124 -0.53 -9.96 5.78
CA SER A 124 0.18 -8.84 5.16
C SER A 124 1.37 -8.37 6.01
N SER A 125 1.30 -8.54 7.34
CA SER A 125 2.40 -8.17 8.24
C SER A 125 3.62 -9.08 8.11
N LEU A 126 3.42 -10.37 7.80
CA LEU A 126 4.48 -11.36 7.70
C LEU A 126 5.53 -11.02 6.61
N PRO A 127 5.15 -10.64 5.37
CA PRO A 127 6.09 -10.18 4.34
C PRO A 127 6.71 -8.80 4.62
N THR A 128 5.96 -7.86 5.20
CA THR A 128 6.44 -6.48 5.39
C THR A 128 7.59 -6.34 6.37
N ILE A 129 7.80 -7.31 7.26
CA ILE A 129 8.95 -7.30 8.19
C ILE A 129 10.30 -7.39 7.42
N ASP A 130 10.31 -7.89 6.18
CA ASP A 130 11.53 -8.02 5.37
C ASP A 130 11.70 -6.93 4.29
N ASP A 131 10.64 -6.18 3.95
CA ASP A 131 10.61 -5.28 2.78
C ASP A 131 11.17 -3.86 3.04
N ASP A 132 11.25 -3.40 4.28
CA ASP A 132 11.67 -2.02 4.62
C ASP A 132 13.17 -1.77 4.35
N ASN A 133 13.97 -2.82 4.19
CA ASN A 133 15.39 -2.74 3.84
C ASN A 133 15.65 -2.76 2.31
N SER A 134 14.62 -2.95 1.48
CA SER A 134 14.77 -3.12 0.02
C SER A 134 14.67 -1.81 -0.78
N TYR A 135 14.01 -0.79 -0.22
CA TYR A 135 13.71 0.48 -0.92
C TYR A 135 14.97 1.31 -1.20
N TYR A 136 15.91 1.35 -0.25
CA TYR A 136 17.19 2.05 -0.42
C TYR A 136 18.12 1.36 -1.44
N ARG A 137 18.12 0.02 -1.51
CA ARG A 137 19.11 -0.72 -2.29
C ARG A 137 18.79 -0.80 -3.79
N ASN A 138 17.51 -0.83 -4.16
CA ASN A 138 17.09 -1.01 -5.56
C ASN A 138 16.99 0.31 -6.35
N VAL A 139 16.65 1.43 -5.71
CA VAL A 139 16.47 2.73 -6.41
C VAL A 139 17.75 3.57 -6.41
N VAL A 140 18.52 3.56 -5.31
CA VAL A 140 19.73 4.39 -5.17
C VAL A 140 20.90 3.78 -5.93
N GLN A 141 21.15 2.47 -5.79
CA GLN A 141 22.31 1.85 -6.44
C GLN A 141 22.20 1.80 -7.97
N GLN A 142 20.98 1.65 -8.51
CA GLN A 142 20.78 1.61 -9.97
C GLN A 142 20.94 3.00 -10.61
N ARG A 143 20.62 4.08 -9.88
CA ARG A 143 20.87 5.46 -10.35
C ARG A 143 22.33 5.87 -10.20
N ILE A 144 23.03 5.40 -9.15
CA ILE A 144 24.47 5.65 -8.97
C ILE A 144 25.31 4.89 -10.00
N LYS A 145 25.02 3.61 -10.26
CA LYS A 145 25.77 2.81 -11.26
C LYS A 145 25.56 3.28 -12.71
N ARG A 146 24.47 3.99 -13.01
CA ARG A 146 24.19 4.55 -14.34
C ARG A 146 24.75 5.96 -14.55
N ARG A 147 25.20 6.66 -13.50
CA ARG A 147 25.97 7.89 -13.70
C ARG A 147 27.37 7.51 -14.17
N LYS A 148 27.66 7.80 -15.45
CA LYS A 148 29.03 7.94 -15.95
C LYS A 148 29.78 8.90 -15.01
N LYS A 149 31.07 8.60 -14.81
CA LYS A 149 32.06 9.29 -13.96
C LYS A 149 31.69 10.74 -13.59
N PRO A 150 31.92 11.19 -12.35
CA PRO A 150 31.71 12.59 -11.96
C PRO A 150 32.23 13.51 -13.06
N VAL A 151 31.34 14.32 -13.64
CA VAL A 151 31.74 15.33 -14.61
C VAL A 151 32.32 16.45 -13.77
N GLU A 152 33.64 16.43 -13.60
CA GLU A 152 34.35 17.60 -13.10
C GLU A 152 34.10 18.73 -14.09
N THR A 153 33.49 19.80 -13.60
CA THR A 153 33.20 20.99 -14.38
C THR A 153 33.71 22.19 -13.59
N ASP A 154 34.44 23.06 -14.27
CA ASP A 154 34.94 24.31 -13.68
C ASP A 154 33.85 25.39 -13.63
N VAL A 155 32.63 25.06 -14.09
CA VAL A 155 31.47 25.94 -14.02
C VAL A 155 30.79 25.78 -12.65
N PRO A 156 30.48 26.87 -11.93
CA PRO A 156 29.79 26.79 -10.64
C PRO A 156 28.45 26.04 -10.75
N GLY A 157 28.32 24.92 -10.03
CA GLY A 157 27.09 24.16 -9.92
C GLY A 157 26.21 24.66 -8.77
N VAL A 158 24.89 24.55 -8.91
CA VAL A 158 23.94 24.85 -7.82
C VAL A 158 23.40 23.54 -7.24
N LEU A 159 23.59 23.35 -5.94
CA LEU A 159 23.04 22.23 -5.18
C LEU A 159 21.88 22.71 -4.32
N PHE A 160 20.67 22.25 -4.60
CA PHE A 160 19.50 22.48 -3.76
C PHE A 160 19.33 21.32 -2.77
N LEU A 161 19.28 21.64 -1.48
CA LEU A 161 19.03 20.69 -0.40
C LEU A 161 17.75 21.13 0.33
N GLU A 162 16.71 20.33 0.23
CA GLU A 162 15.46 20.51 0.98
C GLU A 162 15.54 19.66 2.24
N MET A 163 15.50 20.31 3.41
CA MET A 163 15.45 19.65 4.71
C MET A 163 14.11 19.97 5.35
N ASP A 164 13.10 19.15 5.06
CA ASP A 164 11.76 19.31 5.61
C ASP A 164 11.78 19.14 7.14
N GLY A 165 11.10 20.04 7.86
CA GLY A 165 11.04 20.05 9.33
C GLY A 165 12.27 20.60 10.07
N LEU A 166 13.30 21.09 9.39
CA LEU A 166 14.48 21.65 10.05
C LEU A 166 14.25 23.09 10.52
N ALA A 167 13.97 23.25 11.82
CA ALA A 167 13.86 24.57 12.41
C ALA A 167 15.22 25.29 12.38
N ARG A 168 15.22 26.58 12.01
CA ARG A 168 16.42 27.45 11.99
C ARG A 168 17.30 27.32 13.25
N PRO A 169 16.75 27.33 14.49
CA PRO A 169 17.57 27.22 15.69
C PRO A 169 18.29 25.87 15.81
N ALA A 170 17.71 24.79 15.26
CA ALA A 170 18.34 23.47 15.26
C ALA A 170 19.51 23.41 14.28
N LEU A 171 19.35 24.00 13.09
CA LEU A 171 20.43 24.12 12.10
C LEU A 171 21.58 24.99 12.63
N GLU A 172 21.29 26.15 13.21
CA GLU A 172 22.31 27.04 13.78
C GLU A 172 23.08 26.37 14.92
N ARG A 173 22.36 25.66 15.81
CA ARG A 173 22.97 24.90 16.89
C ARG A 173 23.85 23.77 16.36
N ALA A 174 23.40 23.05 15.32
CA ALA A 174 24.17 21.98 14.68
C ALA A 174 25.44 22.49 13.99
N LEU A 175 25.38 23.66 13.34
CA LEU A 175 26.53 24.32 12.74
C LEU A 175 27.53 24.77 13.82
N HIS A 176 27.06 25.40 14.90
CA HIS A 176 27.90 25.88 16.00
C HIS A 176 28.53 24.74 16.82
N GLN A 177 27.83 23.61 16.96
CA GLN A 177 28.32 22.42 17.66
C GLN A 177 29.23 21.54 16.80
N GLY A 178 29.50 21.93 15.54
CA GLY A 178 30.40 21.20 14.66
C GLY A 178 29.83 19.91 14.08
N TYR A 179 28.51 19.69 14.17
CA TYR A 179 27.86 18.51 13.59
C TYR A 179 27.74 18.59 12.06
N MET A 180 27.87 19.78 11.47
CA MET A 180 27.78 20.01 10.03
C MET A 180 29.00 20.78 9.48
N PRO A 181 30.23 20.24 9.60
CA PRO A 181 31.47 20.96 9.31
C PRO A 181 31.60 21.35 7.82
N THR A 182 31.10 20.51 6.91
CA THR A 182 31.13 20.78 5.46
C THR A 182 30.19 21.92 5.07
N LEU A 183 29.01 22.01 5.69
CA LEU A 183 28.08 23.13 5.46
C LEU A 183 28.59 24.41 6.15
N ALA A 184 29.16 24.29 7.35
CA ALA A 184 29.75 25.42 8.07
C ALA A 184 30.94 26.05 7.32
N ALA A 185 31.77 25.23 6.67
CA ALA A 185 32.90 25.71 5.87
C ALA A 185 32.46 26.41 4.56
N GLY A 186 31.27 26.08 4.03
CA GLY A 186 30.75 26.58 2.76
C GLY A 186 29.81 27.78 2.85
N LEU A 187 29.39 28.18 4.06
CA LEU A 187 28.48 29.31 4.31
C LEU A 187 29.28 30.51 4.84
N PRO A 188 29.57 31.56 4.02
CA PRO A 188 30.44 32.67 4.43
C PRO A 188 29.86 33.55 5.56
N SER A 189 28.56 33.48 5.77
CA SER A 189 27.80 34.04 6.89
C SER A 189 26.35 33.70 6.63
N VAL A 190 25.62 33.18 7.61
CA VAL A 190 24.16 33.02 7.52
C VAL A 190 23.55 34.42 7.62
N GLN A 191 23.65 35.21 6.54
CA GLN A 191 22.94 36.47 6.43
C GLN A 191 21.47 36.20 6.14
N PRO A 192 20.55 37.03 6.66
CA PRO A 192 19.12 36.83 6.46
C PRO A 192 18.82 36.95 4.97
N LEU A 193 18.43 35.82 4.35
CA LEU A 193 17.82 35.83 3.03
C LEU A 193 16.43 36.47 3.19
N ILE A 194 16.40 37.80 3.15
CA ILE A 194 15.19 38.62 3.14
C ILE A 194 14.45 38.34 1.83
N VAL A 195 13.23 37.83 1.98
CA VAL A 195 12.02 38.09 1.18
C VAL A 195 12.18 37.96 -0.34
N LEU A 196 11.75 36.82 -0.90
CA LEU A 196 11.03 36.77 -2.18
C LEU A 196 10.04 35.61 -2.16
N ALA A 197 8.88 35.81 -1.54
CA ALA A 197 7.60 35.18 -1.86
C ALA A 197 6.52 35.84 -0.99
N SER A 198 6.14 37.05 -1.38
CA SER A 198 4.79 37.58 -1.21
C SER A 198 3.90 37.03 -2.32
#